data_AF-A0A934J904-F1
#
_entry.id   AF-A0A934J904-F1
#
_cell.length_a   1.000
_cell.length_b   1.000
_cell.length_c   1.000
_cell.angle_alpha   90.00
_cell.angle_beta   90.00
_cell.angle_gamma   90.00
#
_symmetry.space_group_name_H-M   'P 1'
#
loop_
_entity.id
_entity.type
_entity.pdbx_description
1 polymer ?
#
loop_
_entity_poly.entity_id
_entity_poly.type
_entity_poly.pdbx_seq_one_letter_code
_entity_poly.pdbx_strand_id
1 'polypeptide(L)'
;MLLKDGRLLRQDTPQALIDGLKGKVWIVTASDETLDRHIGRLKISNMLRDGNGIQFRVIDDEKPDEQAINVQANLEDIFLYSFGESERW
;
A
#
# COMPACT_ATOMS: atom_id res chain seq x y z
N MET A 1 15.09 10.01 4.99
CA MET A 1 15.00 10.55 6.37
C MET A 1 13.57 10.95 6.61
N LEU A 2 12.90 10.33 7.59
CA LEU A 2 11.55 10.69 8.02
C LEU A 2 11.65 11.49 9.32
N LEU A 3 11.28 12.77 9.27
CA LEU A 3 11.15 13.63 10.45
C LEU A 3 9.65 13.81 10.74
N LYS A 4 9.24 13.52 11.98
CA LYS A 4 7.97 14.04 12.53
C LYS A 4 8.32 14.82 13.78
N ASP A 5 7.82 16.05 13.88
CA ASP A 5 7.92 16.90 15.07
C ASP A 5 9.36 17.13 15.59
N GLY A 6 10.33 17.29 14.68
CA GLY A 6 11.73 17.52 15.05
C GLY A 6 12.43 16.35 15.75
N ARG A 7 11.79 15.18 15.84
CA ARG A 7 12.38 13.94 16.36
C ARG A 7 12.57 12.92 15.23
N LEU A 8 13.78 12.38 15.14
CA LEU A 8 14.13 11.35 14.17
C LEU A 8 13.40 10.06 14.58
N LEU A 9 12.32 9.71 13.87
CA LEU A 9 11.49 8.54 14.23
C LEU A 9 12.18 7.22 13.93
N ARG A 10 12.85 7.11 12.78
CA ARG A 10 13.74 5.99 12.41
C ARG A 10 14.76 6.43 11.38
N GLN A 11 15.97 5.86 11.48
CA GLN A 11 17.05 6.02 10.52
C GLN A 11 17.09 4.83 9.54
N ASP A 12 15.92 4.35 9.13
CA ASP A 12 15.84 3.32 8.10
C ASP A 12 16.04 3.97 6.72
N THR A 13 16.97 3.44 5.94
CA THR A 13 17.12 3.82 4.54
C THR A 13 15.84 3.47 3.78
N PRO A 14 15.51 4.13 2.66
CA PRO A 14 14.39 3.74 1.82
C PRO A 14 14.40 2.25 1.49
N GLN A 15 15.60 1.67 1.34
CA GLN A 15 15.81 0.24 1.14
C GLN A 15 15.34 -0.64 2.31
N ALA A 16 15.60 -0.27 3.56
CA ALA A 16 15.13 -1.03 4.71
C ALA A 16 13.59 -0.97 4.85
N LEU A 17 12.99 0.16 4.49
CA LEU A 17 11.53 0.31 4.44
C LEU A 17 10.90 -0.51 3.30
N ILE A 18 11.53 -0.52 2.11
CA ILE A 18 11.14 -1.40 0.99
C ILE A 18 11.23 -2.86 1.41
N ASP A 19 12.31 -3.25 2.11
CA ASP A 19 12.51 -4.63 2.55
C ASP A 19 11.47 -5.04 3.60
N GLY A 20 11.07 -4.13 4.51
CA GLY A 20 9.99 -4.35 5.47
C GLY A 20 8.60 -4.53 4.83
N LEU A 21 8.37 -3.94 3.66
CA LEU A 21 7.14 -4.10 2.87
C LEU A 21 7.25 -5.17 1.77
N LYS A 22 8.41 -5.83 1.66
CA LYS A 22 8.64 -6.85 0.65
C LYS A 22 7.71 -8.03 0.89
N GLY A 23 7.01 -8.45 -0.16
CA GLY A 23 6.02 -9.51 -0.05
C GLY A 23 4.68 -9.08 0.54
N LYS A 24 4.55 -7.82 0.99
CA LYS A 24 3.32 -7.28 1.60
C LYS A 24 2.56 -6.33 0.68
N VAL A 25 3.03 -6.10 -0.54
CA VAL A 25 2.36 -5.22 -1.51
C VAL A 25 1.76 -6.06 -2.62
N TRP A 26 0.49 -5.80 -2.91
CA TRP A 26 -0.29 -6.57 -3.87
C TRP A 26 -1.00 -5.65 -4.85
N ILE A 27 -1.12 -6.06 -6.10
CA ILE A 27 -2.00 -5.45 -7.09
C ILE A 27 -3.23 -6.32 -7.22
N VAL A 28 -4.40 -5.74 -6.96
CA VAL A 28 -5.71 -6.35 -7.18
C VAL A 28 -6.37 -5.64 -8.35
N THR A 29 -6.95 -6.39 -9.28
CA THR A 29 -7.77 -5.83 -10.36
C THR A 29 -9.23 -6.09 -10.04
N ALA A 30 -10.05 -5.05 -10.02
CA ALA A 30 -11.48 -5.14 -9.80
C ALA A 30 -12.23 -4.35 -10.86
N SER A 31 -13.48 -4.73 -11.08
CA SER A 31 -14.43 -4.01 -11.92
C SER A 31 -15.16 -2.96 -11.08
N ASP A 32 -15.88 -2.04 -11.73
CA ASP A 32 -16.70 -1.03 -11.04
C ASP A 32 -17.71 -1.67 -10.06
N GLU A 33 -18.24 -2.84 -10.41
CA GLU A 33 -19.17 -3.62 -9.58
C GLU A 33 -18.53 -4.24 -8.33
N THR A 34 -17.23 -4.55 -8.37
CA THR A 34 -16.52 -5.19 -7.25
C THR A 34 -15.68 -4.20 -6.45
N LEU A 35 -15.47 -3.00 -6.99
CA LEU A 35 -14.79 -1.86 -6.39
C LEU A 35 -15.22 -1.62 -4.94
N ASP A 36 -16.53 -1.49 -4.71
CA ASP A 36 -17.11 -1.13 -3.41
C ASP A 36 -16.76 -2.15 -2.31
N ARG A 37 -16.64 -3.43 -2.68
CA ARG A 37 -16.23 -4.50 -1.76
C ARG A 37 -14.76 -4.44 -1.36
N HIS A 38 -13.91 -3.83 -2.19
CA HIS A 38 -12.48 -3.66 -1.88
C HIS A 38 -12.19 -2.33 -1.17
N ILE A 39 -12.92 -1.26 -1.54
CA ILE A 39 -12.81 0.06 -0.90
C ILE A 39 -13.35 -0.04 0.54
N GLY A 40 -12.44 0.00 1.51
CA GLY A 40 -12.76 0.02 2.94
C GLY A 40 -12.35 -1.24 3.71
N ARG A 41 -12.16 -2.38 3.03
CA ARG A 41 -11.58 -3.58 3.65
C ARG A 41 -10.05 -3.60 3.56
N LEU A 42 -9.50 -3.08 2.46
CA LEU A 42 -8.06 -3.15 2.17
C LEU A 42 -7.39 -1.80 2.41
N LYS A 43 -6.15 -1.82 2.89
CA LYS A 43 -5.28 -0.63 2.91
C LYS A 43 -4.78 -0.34 1.50
N ILE A 44 -5.54 0.46 0.77
CA ILE A 44 -5.21 0.87 -0.59
C ILE A 44 -4.14 1.96 -0.55
N SER A 45 -2.96 1.67 -1.07
CA SER A 45 -1.88 2.64 -1.27
C SER A 45 -2.07 3.45 -2.54
N ASN A 46 -2.60 2.83 -3.59
CA ASN A 46 -2.81 3.51 -4.86
C ASN A 46 -4.00 2.91 -5.62
N MET A 47 -4.68 3.72 -6.42
CA MET A 47 -5.76 3.28 -7.28
C MET A 47 -5.55 3.85 -8.68
N LEU A 48 -5.52 2.97 -9.67
CA LEU A 48 -5.41 3.34 -11.08
C LEU A 48 -6.61 2.77 -11.83
N ARG A 49 -7.34 3.64 -12.52
CA ARG A 49 -8.42 3.23 -13.41
C ARG A 49 -7.95 3.36 -14.85
N ASP A 50 -8.05 2.27 -15.60
CA ASP A 50 -7.70 2.18 -17.01
C ASP A 50 -8.85 1.55 -17.82
N GLY A 51 -8.75 1.53 -19.15
CA GLY A 51 -9.74 0.91 -20.04
C GLY A 51 -10.02 -0.57 -19.76
N ASN A 52 -9.10 -1.27 -19.09
CA ASN A 52 -9.26 -2.66 -18.67
C ASN A 52 -9.89 -2.87 -17.27
N GLY A 53 -10.20 -1.79 -16.53
CA GLY A 53 -10.80 -1.88 -15.19
C GLY A 53 -10.07 -1.02 -14.16
N ILE A 54 -10.19 -1.38 -12.88
CA ILE A 54 -9.60 -0.62 -11.77
C ILE A 54 -8.56 -1.50 -11.08
N GLN A 55 -7.32 -1.02 -11.01
CA GLN A 55 -6.23 -1.65 -10.29
C GLN A 55 -6.00 -0.95 -8.95
N PHE A 56 -5.98 -1.72 -7.88
CA PHE A 56 -5.65 -1.27 -6.53
C PHE A 56 -4.29 -1.82 -6.19
N ARG A 57 -3.41 -0.94 -5.73
CA ARG A 57 -2.23 -1.36 -4.98
C ARG A 57 -2.62 -1.35 -3.51
N VAL A 58 -2.44 -2.49 -2.85
CA VAL A 58 -2.81 -2.68 -1.45
C VAL A 58 -1.63 -3.21 -0.66
N ILE A 59 -1.52 -2.79 0.61
CA ILE A 59 -0.53 -3.31 1.55
C ILE A 59 -1.23 -4.25 2.52
N ASP A 60 -0.88 -5.53 2.47
CA ASP A 60 -1.42 -6.57 3.33
C ASP A 60 -0.39 -7.68 3.58
N ASP A 61 -0.41 -8.26 4.78
CA ASP A 61 0.53 -9.33 5.17
C ASP A 61 0.23 -10.64 4.43
N GLU A 62 -1.04 -10.87 4.14
CA GLU A 62 -1.53 -12.04 3.42
C GLU A 62 -2.11 -11.64 2.05
N LYS A 63 -2.27 -12.63 1.16
CA LYS A 63 -2.81 -12.39 -0.17
C LYS A 63 -4.30 -12.00 -0.05
N PRO A 64 -4.69 -10.75 -0.39
CA PRO A 64 -6.03 -10.23 -0.05
C PRO A 64 -7.12 -10.69 -1.01
N ASP A 65 -6.76 -11.16 -2.21
CA ASP A 65 -7.67 -11.62 -3.25
C ASP A 65 -7.01 -12.71 -4.08
N GLU A 66 -7.78 -13.65 -4.63
CA GLU A 66 -7.25 -14.72 -5.48
C GLU A 66 -6.52 -14.17 -6.72
N GLN A 67 -6.99 -13.04 -7.25
CA GLN A 67 -6.41 -12.35 -8.39
C GLN A 67 -5.28 -11.38 -7.99
N ALA A 68 -4.97 -11.27 -6.70
CA ALA A 68 -3.92 -10.40 -6.22
C ALA A 68 -2.53 -10.89 -6.68
N ILE A 69 -1.75 -9.98 -7.23
CA ILE A 69 -0.39 -10.22 -7.71
C ILE A 69 0.58 -9.55 -6.74
N ASN A 70 1.53 -10.31 -6.19
CA ASN A 70 2.55 -9.74 -5.32
C ASN A 70 3.48 -8.84 -6.13
N VAL A 71 3.74 -7.63 -5.66
CA VAL A 71 4.64 -6.68 -6.30
C VAL A 71 5.62 -6.09 -5.30
N GLN A 72 6.71 -5.53 -5.82
CA GLN A 72 7.64 -4.79 -4.98
C GLN A 72 7.03 -3.45 -4.54
N ALA A 73 7.21 -3.15 -3.24
CA ALA A 73 6.86 -1.86 -2.68
C ALA A 73 7.65 -0.73 -3.36
N ASN A 74 7.00 0.40 -3.59
CA ASN A 74 7.61 1.62 -4.10
C ASN A 74 7.66 2.71 -3.02
N LEU A 75 8.16 3.89 -3.37
CA LEU A 75 8.26 5.01 -2.43
C LEU A 75 6.89 5.53 -1.95
N GLU A 76 5.86 5.48 -2.80
CA GLU A 76 4.49 5.86 -2.41
C GLU A 76 3.94 4.90 -1.35
N ASP A 77 4.15 3.59 -1.50
CA ASP A 77 3.75 2.58 -0.51
C ASP A 77 4.40 2.83 0.85
N ILE A 78 5.69 3.15 0.86
CA ILE A 78 6.44 3.45 2.08
C ILE A 78 5.92 4.72 2.74
N PHE A 79 5.68 5.77 1.94
CA PHE A 79 5.14 7.02 2.43
C PHE A 79 3.77 6.76 3.08
N LEU A 80 2.89 6.05 2.39
CA LEU A 80 1.55 5.78 2.89
C LEU A 80 1.56 4.86 4.13
N TYR A 81 2.45 3.87 4.19
CA TYR A 81 2.64 3.03 5.38
C TYR A 81 3.19 3.83 6.57
N SER A 82 4.22 4.66 6.35
CA SER A 82 4.87 5.43 7.41
C SER A 82 4.03 6.61 7.90
N PHE A 83 3.23 7.24 7.03
CA PHE A 83 2.38 8.36 7.38
C PHE A 83 0.97 7.91 7.80
N GLY A 84 0.47 6.78 7.31
CA GLY A 84 -0.82 6.21 7.71
C GLY A 84 -0.88 5.75 9.16
N GLU A 85 0.26 5.42 9.79
CA GLU A 85 0.31 5.16 11.25
C GLU A 85 0.15 6.42 12.11
N SER A 86 0.28 7.61 11.51
CA SER A 86 0.18 8.89 12.24
C SER A 86 -1.24 9.42 12.41
N GLU A 87 -2.23 8.84 11.71
CA GLU A 87 -3.63 9.24 11.78
C GLU A 87 -4.50 8.09 12.27
N ARG A 88 -4.25 7.67 13.52
CA ARG A 88 -5.28 7.04 14.34
C ARG A 88 -6.26 8.16 14.71
N TRP A 89 -7.38 8.23 13.99
CA TRP A 89 -8.50 9.12 14.31
C TRP A 89 -9.04 8.81 15.72
#